data_AF-A0A7K1T8H6-F1
#
_entry.id   AF-A0A7K1T8H6-F1
#
_cell.length_a   1.000
_cell.length_b   1.000
_cell.length_c   1.000
_cell.angle_alpha   90.00
_cell.angle_beta   90.00
_cell.angle_gamma   90.00
#
_symmetry.space_group_name_H-M   'P 1'
#
loop_
_entity.id
_entity.type
_entity.pdbx_description
1 polymer ?
#
loop_
_entity_poly.entity_id
_entity_poly.type
_entity_poly.pdbx_seq_one_letter_code
_entity_poly.pdbx_strand_id
1 'polypeptide(L)'
;MPNLVDIVEVAEALESKAVYLASDRCVVVRNRHASCAKCADACPTGSVFAANNVLELDGEGCVACGACTTVCPVEALIPLRPLDEDLASSVASAVAATGGKAVFACARIASKRLADPAKYAEVPCLARMEESVLLGLAARGVEDIVLVDGTCATCKFRSNVPGIDATVASA
;
A
#
# COMPACT_ATOMS: atom_id res chain seq x y z
N MET A 1 2.50 -15.50 33.00
CA MET A 1 3.38 -15.80 31.85
C MET A 1 2.45 -16.21 30.74
N PRO A 2 2.37 -15.46 29.62
CA PRO A 2 1.49 -15.84 28.52
C PRO A 2 1.85 -17.25 28.06
N ASN A 3 0.84 -18.09 27.86
CA ASN A 3 1.03 -19.48 27.46
C ASN A 3 1.27 -19.55 25.94
N LEU A 4 1.60 -20.74 25.43
CA LEU A 4 1.93 -20.91 24.01
C LEU A 4 0.76 -20.56 23.08
N VAL A 5 -0.48 -20.78 23.52
CA VAL A 5 -1.70 -20.45 22.77
C VAL A 5 -1.90 -18.94 22.71
N ASP A 6 -1.69 -18.23 23.83
CA ASP A 6 -1.78 -16.77 23.89
C ASP A 6 -0.75 -16.11 22.94
N ILE A 7 0.43 -16.72 22.79
CA ILE A 7 1.47 -16.23 21.87
C ILE A 7 1.11 -16.49 20.41
N VAL A 8 0.52 -17.66 20.11
CA VAL A 8 0.07 -18.02 18.76
C VAL A 8 -1.10 -17.15 18.32
N GLU A 9 -2.09 -16.90 19.18
CA GLU A 9 -3.22 -16.04 18.88
C GLU A 9 -2.79 -14.58 18.61
N VAL A 10 -1.84 -14.07 19.41
CA VAL A 10 -1.26 -12.73 19.18
C VAL A 10 -0.45 -12.69 17.88
N ALA A 11 0.29 -13.76 17.55
CA ALA A 11 1.03 -13.85 16.29
C ALA A 11 0.09 -13.93 15.08
N GLU A 12 -0.98 -14.72 15.13
CA GLU A 12 -1.99 -14.84 14.06
C GLU A 12 -2.77 -13.52 13.86
N ALA A 13 -3.06 -12.80 14.94
CA ALA A 13 -3.68 -11.48 14.91
C ALA A 13 -2.74 -10.39 14.34
N LEU A 14 -1.43 -10.62 14.33
CA LEU A 14 -0.43 -9.78 13.67
C LEU A 14 -0.17 -10.22 12.21
N GLU A 15 -0.17 -11.52 11.93
CA GLU A 15 0.02 -12.09 10.59
C GLU A 15 -1.12 -11.75 9.61
N SER A 16 -2.33 -11.51 10.14
CA SER A 16 -3.50 -11.11 9.36
C SER A 16 -3.51 -9.61 8.98
N LYS A 17 -2.68 -8.77 9.58
CA LYS A 17 -2.74 -7.32 9.36
C LYS A 17 -1.84 -6.90 8.19
N ALA A 18 -2.47 -6.43 7.11
CA ALA A 18 -1.74 -5.81 5.99
C ALA A 18 -1.24 -4.39 6.29
N VAL A 19 -1.81 -3.75 7.32
CA VAL A 19 -1.57 -2.36 7.69
C VAL A 19 -1.49 -2.24 9.20
N TYR A 20 -0.45 -1.59 9.70
CA TYR A 20 -0.30 -1.16 11.08
C TYR A 20 -1.01 0.19 11.31
N LEU A 21 -1.72 0.32 12.43
CA LEU A 21 -2.47 1.53 12.78
C LEU A 21 -1.75 2.30 13.88
N ALA A 22 -1.12 3.41 13.51
CA ALA A 22 -0.59 4.40 14.44
C ALA A 22 -1.72 5.36 14.85
N SER A 23 -2.69 4.86 15.63
CA SER A 23 -3.90 5.58 16.00
C SER A 23 -3.63 6.91 16.73
N ASP A 24 -2.49 7.02 17.40
CA ASP A 24 -2.02 8.24 18.06
C ASP A 24 -1.66 9.38 17.08
N ARG A 25 -1.48 9.09 15.79
CA ARG A 25 -1.28 10.08 14.71
C ARG A 25 -2.58 10.52 14.07
N CYS A 26 -3.64 9.70 14.16
CA CYS A 26 -4.89 9.95 13.46
C CYS A 26 -5.61 11.19 13.99
N VAL A 27 -5.94 12.14 13.10
CA VAL A 27 -6.62 13.39 13.49
C VAL A 27 -8.00 13.14 14.09
N VAL A 28 -8.74 12.13 13.64
CA VAL A 28 -10.06 11.77 14.19
C VAL A 28 -9.94 11.19 15.60
N VAL A 29 -8.88 10.44 15.89
CA VAL A 29 -8.59 9.91 17.24
C VAL A 29 -8.20 11.04 18.19
N ARG A 30 -7.38 11.99 17.70
CA ARG A 30 -6.85 13.09 18.52
C ARG A 30 -7.82 14.25 18.71
N ASN A 31 -8.80 14.41 17.81
CA ASN A 31 -9.71 15.54 17.81
C ASN A 31 -11.14 15.10 17.51
N ARG A 32 -12.00 15.17 18.54
CA ARG A 32 -13.44 14.84 18.48
C ARG A 32 -14.25 15.64 17.46
N HIS A 33 -13.72 16.77 16.99
CA HIS A 33 -14.36 17.63 15.99
C HIS A 33 -13.80 17.41 14.57
N ALA A 34 -12.80 16.55 14.40
CA ALA A 34 -12.28 16.23 13.09
C ALA A 34 -13.23 15.30 12.33
N SER A 35 -13.35 15.51 11.02
CA SER A 35 -14.21 14.78 10.10
C SER A 35 -13.43 14.14 8.94
N CYS A 36 -12.13 13.93 9.10
CA CYS A 36 -11.30 13.33 8.05
C CYS A 36 -11.75 11.90 7.74
N ALA A 37 -12.13 11.65 6.49
CA ALA A 37 -12.59 10.34 6.02
C ALA A 37 -11.72 9.75 4.89
N LYS A 38 -10.60 10.39 4.54
CA LYS A 38 -9.78 10.04 3.34
C LYS A 38 -9.46 8.54 3.23
N CYS A 39 -9.06 7.89 4.32
CA CYS A 39 -8.73 6.46 4.30
C CYS A 39 -9.97 5.59 4.04
N ALA A 40 -11.11 5.94 4.64
CA ALA A 40 -12.39 5.24 4.44
C ALA A 40 -12.90 5.44 3.01
N ASP A 41 -12.85 6.67 2.50
CA ASP A 41 -13.27 7.01 1.13
C ASP A 41 -12.43 6.29 0.06
N ALA A 42 -11.14 6.11 0.31
CA ALA A 42 -10.24 5.41 -0.59
C ALA A 42 -10.32 3.88 -0.48
N CYS A 43 -11.00 3.33 0.53
CA CYS A 43 -11.02 1.89 0.75
C CYS A 43 -12.04 1.20 -0.16
N PRO A 44 -11.59 0.34 -1.11
CA PRO A 44 -12.49 -0.29 -2.07
C PRO A 44 -13.47 -1.28 -1.43
N THR A 45 -13.12 -1.82 -0.26
CA THR A 45 -13.90 -2.82 0.47
C THR A 45 -14.63 -2.23 1.69
N GLY A 46 -14.42 -0.94 1.98
CA GLY A 46 -14.97 -0.31 3.18
C GLY A 46 -14.44 -0.89 4.49
N SER A 47 -13.23 -1.46 4.49
CA SER A 47 -12.65 -2.17 5.64
C SER A 47 -11.89 -1.27 6.62
N VAL A 48 -11.79 0.03 6.38
CA VAL A 48 -11.11 0.98 7.27
C VAL A 48 -12.08 2.05 7.75
N PHE A 49 -12.04 2.35 9.04
CA PHE A 49 -12.98 3.24 9.70
C PHE A 49 -12.23 4.24 10.58
N ALA A 50 -12.61 5.52 10.49
CA ALA A 50 -12.11 6.57 11.35
C ALA A 50 -13.29 7.43 11.83
N ALA A 51 -13.80 7.15 13.04
CA ALA A 51 -14.93 7.86 13.62
C ALA A 51 -14.92 7.76 15.15
N ASN A 52 -15.58 8.69 15.84
CA ASN A 52 -15.82 8.62 17.30
C ASN A 52 -14.54 8.39 18.13
N ASN A 53 -13.43 9.03 17.76
CA ASN A 53 -12.11 8.86 18.36
C ASN A 53 -11.49 7.45 18.19
N VAL A 54 -11.93 6.69 17.21
CA VAL A 54 -11.43 5.34 16.89
C VAL A 54 -10.91 5.30 15.45
N LEU A 55 -9.76 4.66 15.26
CA LEU A 55 -9.23 4.24 13.97
C LEU A 55 -9.16 2.70 14.00
N GLU A 56 -9.84 2.06 13.06
CA GLU A 56 -9.97 0.60 13.00
C GLU A 56 -9.82 0.09 11.57
N LEU A 57 -9.36 -1.15 11.46
CA LEU A 57 -9.22 -1.89 10.21
C LEU A 57 -9.79 -3.29 10.41
N ASP A 58 -10.82 -3.62 9.64
CA ASP A 58 -11.29 -4.99 9.44
C ASP A 58 -10.25 -5.75 8.61
N GLY A 59 -9.50 -6.64 9.27
CA GLY A 59 -8.46 -7.45 8.65
C GLY A 59 -9.00 -8.48 7.65
N GLU A 60 -10.21 -9.01 7.87
CA GLU A 60 -10.79 -10.03 6.99
C GLU A 60 -11.27 -9.42 5.67
N GLY A 61 -11.87 -8.23 5.72
CA GLY A 61 -12.25 -7.47 4.53
C GLY A 61 -11.06 -6.78 3.84
N CYS A 62 -9.94 -6.59 4.53
CA CYS A 62 -8.78 -5.90 3.99
C CYS A 62 -8.12 -6.70 2.86
N VAL A 63 -8.15 -6.15 1.65
CA VAL A 63 -7.51 -6.76 0.48
C VAL A 63 -6.07 -6.27 0.23
N ALA A 64 -5.45 -5.64 1.23
CA ALA A 64 -4.05 -5.18 1.22
C ALA A 64 -3.66 -4.28 0.03
N CYS A 65 -4.59 -3.48 -0.52
CA CYS A 65 -4.33 -2.71 -1.73
C CYS A 65 -3.44 -1.48 -1.55
N GLY A 66 -3.25 -0.99 -0.31
CA GLY A 66 -2.41 0.17 -0.01
C GLY A 66 -3.05 1.54 -0.25
N ALA A 67 -4.25 1.64 -0.82
CA ALA A 67 -4.88 2.93 -1.10
C ALA A 67 -5.05 3.82 0.15
N CYS A 68 -5.45 3.22 1.28
CA CYS A 68 -5.67 3.95 2.53
C CYS A 68 -4.38 4.48 3.17
N THR A 69 -3.23 3.81 2.95
CA THR A 69 -1.93 4.25 3.46
C THR A 69 -1.45 5.46 2.66
N THR A 70 -1.58 5.40 1.33
CA THR A 70 -1.18 6.47 0.40
C THR A 70 -1.94 7.78 0.64
N VAL A 71 -3.26 7.72 0.87
CA VAL A 71 -4.07 8.95 1.04
C VAL A 71 -4.02 9.54 2.46
N CYS A 72 -3.39 8.87 3.42
CA CYS A 72 -3.39 9.31 4.82
C CYS A 72 -2.38 10.45 5.03
N PRO A 73 -2.83 11.70 5.26
CA PRO A 73 -1.93 12.86 5.30
C PRO A 73 -1.06 12.92 6.56
N VAL A 74 -1.32 12.06 7.55
CA VAL A 74 -0.63 12.02 8.85
C VAL A 74 0.02 10.67 9.10
N GLU A 75 0.10 9.81 8.07
CA GLU A 75 0.75 8.49 8.14
C GLU A 75 0.28 7.66 9.34
N ALA A 76 -1.02 7.70 9.64
CA ALA A 76 -1.63 6.89 10.69
C ALA A 76 -1.85 5.43 10.28
N LEU A 77 -1.77 5.14 8.98
CA LEU A 77 -1.88 3.80 8.40
C LEU A 77 -0.57 3.46 7.70
N ILE A 78 0.14 2.45 8.20
CA ILE A 78 1.47 2.07 7.73
C ILE A 78 1.39 0.67 7.10
N PRO A 79 1.77 0.50 5.83
CA PRO A 79 1.69 -0.79 5.16
C PRO A 79 2.78 -1.75 5.66
N LEU A 80 2.41 -3.01 5.85
CA LEU A 80 3.33 -4.05 6.33
C LEU A 80 3.82 -4.99 5.22
N ARG A 81 3.14 -5.03 4.07
CA ARG A 81 3.48 -5.92 2.95
C ARG A 81 3.26 -5.25 1.58
N PRO A 82 4.32 -4.97 0.80
CA PRO A 82 5.72 -4.91 1.26
C PRO A 82 5.93 -3.75 2.24
N LEU A 83 6.94 -3.86 3.11
CA LEU A 83 7.50 -2.70 3.79
C LEU A 83 8.18 -1.77 2.78
N ASP A 84 8.33 -0.51 3.12
CA ASP A 84 8.99 0.49 2.24
C ASP A 84 10.41 0.09 1.89
N GLU A 85 11.16 -0.47 2.83
CA GLU A 85 12.53 -0.93 2.62
C GLU A 85 12.60 -2.12 1.65
N ASP A 86 11.70 -3.09 1.81
CA ASP A 86 11.60 -4.27 0.93
C ASP A 86 11.24 -3.85 -0.50
N LEU A 87 10.29 -2.91 -0.62
CA LEU A 87 9.89 -2.35 -1.91
C LEU A 87 11.06 -1.59 -2.54
N ALA A 88 11.74 -0.73 -1.79
CA ALA A 88 12.90 0.02 -2.28
C ALA A 88 14.03 -0.89 -2.78
N SER A 89 14.33 -1.96 -2.04
CA SER A 89 15.33 -2.98 -2.44
C SER A 89 14.92 -3.71 -3.72
N SER A 90 13.65 -4.10 -3.82
CA SER A 90 13.10 -4.78 -4.99
C SER A 90 13.17 -3.88 -6.24
N VAL A 91 12.82 -2.59 -6.09
CA VAL A 91 12.87 -1.64 -7.19
C VAL A 91 14.31 -1.35 -7.61
N ALA A 92 15.24 -1.19 -6.66
CA ALA A 92 16.65 -0.97 -6.98
C ALA A 92 17.23 -2.14 -7.82
N SER A 93 16.86 -3.37 -7.46
CA SER A 93 17.24 -4.56 -8.23
C SER A 93 16.64 -4.56 -9.63
N ALA A 94 15.36 -4.20 -9.75
CA ALA A 94 14.68 -4.08 -11.04
C ALA A 94 15.31 -3.01 -11.94
N VAL A 95 15.66 -1.84 -11.39
CA VAL A 95 16.34 -0.74 -12.09
C VAL A 95 17.66 -1.20 -12.68
N ALA A 96 18.45 -1.97 -11.92
CA ALA A 96 19.69 -2.54 -12.42
C ALA A 96 19.46 -3.55 -13.57
N ALA A 97 18.43 -4.39 -13.46
CA ALA A 97 18.12 -5.44 -14.43
C ALA A 97 17.45 -4.93 -15.73
N THR A 98 16.85 -3.74 -15.71
CA THR A 98 16.13 -3.13 -16.83
C THR A 98 16.93 -2.06 -17.56
N GLY A 99 18.14 -1.75 -17.07
CA GLY A 99 18.99 -0.71 -17.64
C GLY A 99 18.53 0.71 -17.29
N GLY A 100 18.05 0.93 -16.06
CA GLY A 100 17.71 2.25 -15.53
C GLY A 100 16.22 2.52 -15.34
N LYS A 101 15.34 1.55 -15.62
CA LYS A 101 13.87 1.72 -15.51
C LYS A 101 13.34 1.16 -14.20
N ALA A 102 12.66 1.96 -13.41
CA ALA A 102 11.91 1.44 -12.26
C ALA A 102 10.59 0.84 -12.75
N VAL A 103 10.49 -0.49 -12.73
CA VAL A 103 9.29 -1.20 -13.17
C VAL A 103 8.54 -1.71 -11.94
N PHE A 104 7.28 -1.33 -11.82
CA PHE A 104 6.36 -1.84 -10.82
C PHE A 104 5.29 -2.69 -11.49
N ALA A 105 4.95 -3.83 -10.91
CA ALA A 105 3.88 -4.68 -11.41
C ALA A 105 2.89 -4.98 -10.30
N CYS A 106 1.59 -4.85 -10.58
CA CYS A 106 0.59 -5.35 -9.63
C CYS A 106 0.62 -6.88 -9.55
N ALA A 107 0.31 -7.45 -8.38
CA ALA A 107 0.28 -8.89 -8.15
C ALA A 107 -0.57 -9.65 -9.19
N ARG A 108 -1.64 -9.00 -9.69
CA ARG A 108 -2.50 -9.59 -10.74
C ARG A 108 -1.77 -9.78 -12.07
N ILE A 109 -0.99 -8.81 -12.55
CA ILE A 109 -0.23 -9.01 -13.80
C ILE A 109 0.99 -9.91 -13.55
N ALA A 110 1.66 -9.76 -12.40
CA ALA A 110 2.80 -10.59 -12.00
C ALA A 110 2.43 -12.09 -11.94
N SER A 111 1.25 -12.43 -11.42
CA SER A 111 0.76 -13.82 -11.36
C SER A 111 0.61 -14.50 -12.72
N LYS A 112 0.55 -13.75 -13.83
CA LYS A 112 0.53 -14.35 -15.18
C LYS A 112 1.89 -14.86 -15.64
N ARG A 113 2.99 -14.53 -14.94
CA ARG A 113 4.36 -14.98 -15.23
C ARG A 113 4.81 -14.74 -16.68
N LEU A 114 4.41 -13.60 -17.24
CA LEU A 114 4.73 -13.22 -18.62
C LEU A 114 6.06 -12.45 -18.74
N ALA A 115 6.64 -12.04 -17.61
CA ALA A 115 7.88 -11.29 -17.54
C ALA A 115 8.84 -11.92 -16.51
N ASP A 116 10.12 -11.60 -16.65
CA ASP A 116 11.16 -11.99 -15.71
C ASP A 116 10.95 -11.30 -14.34
N PRO A 117 10.76 -12.06 -13.24
CA PRO A 117 10.59 -11.50 -11.90
C PRO A 117 11.75 -10.61 -11.43
N ALA A 118 12.95 -10.77 -11.99
CA ALA A 118 14.09 -9.93 -11.64
C ALA A 118 13.98 -8.49 -12.20
N LYS A 119 13.04 -8.24 -13.10
CA LYS A 119 12.91 -6.96 -13.82
C LYS A 119 11.79 -6.06 -13.32
N TYR A 120 11.08 -6.44 -12.26
CA TYR A 120 10.02 -5.61 -11.68
C TYR A 120 9.90 -5.82 -10.18
N ALA A 121 9.44 -4.77 -9.48
CA ALA A 121 8.99 -4.88 -8.11
C ALA A 121 7.50 -5.21 -8.07
N GLU A 122 7.13 -6.30 -7.39
CA GLU A 122 5.73 -6.68 -7.22
C GLU A 122 5.09 -5.91 -6.05
N VAL A 123 3.92 -5.34 -6.29
CA VAL A 123 3.07 -4.74 -5.26
C VAL A 123 1.67 -5.36 -5.29
N PRO A 124 0.95 -5.47 -4.16
CA PRO A 124 -0.41 -6.02 -4.16
C PRO A 124 -1.33 -5.28 -5.13
N CYS A 125 -1.20 -3.96 -5.19
CA CYS A 125 -1.88 -3.07 -6.13
C CYS A 125 -1.00 -1.84 -6.37
N LEU A 126 -1.09 -1.25 -7.56
CA LEU A 126 -0.42 0.02 -7.85
C LEU A 126 -0.98 1.18 -7.02
N ALA A 127 -2.12 1.01 -6.34
CA ALA A 127 -2.64 1.99 -5.38
C ALA A 127 -1.71 2.21 -4.18
N ARG A 128 -0.75 1.31 -3.97
CA ARG A 128 0.33 1.46 -3.00
C ARG A 128 1.39 2.47 -3.44
N MET A 129 1.43 2.86 -4.71
CA MET A 129 2.36 3.88 -5.20
C MET A 129 2.09 5.18 -4.45
N GLU A 130 3.09 5.62 -3.72
CA GLU A 130 3.07 6.80 -2.88
C GLU A 130 4.12 7.78 -3.39
N GLU A 131 3.86 9.07 -3.24
CA GLU A 131 4.73 10.14 -3.70
C GLU A 131 6.17 9.99 -3.16
N SER A 132 6.33 9.53 -1.92
CA SER A 132 7.64 9.31 -1.29
C SER A 132 8.50 8.29 -2.04
N VAL A 133 7.90 7.23 -2.59
CA VAL A 133 8.58 6.22 -3.40
C VAL A 133 9.02 6.83 -4.74
N LEU A 134 8.13 7.57 -5.41
CA LEU A 134 8.42 8.21 -6.70
C LEU A 134 9.54 9.25 -6.56
N LEU A 135 9.46 10.10 -5.54
CA LEU A 135 10.51 11.07 -5.20
C LEU A 135 11.83 10.39 -4.84
N GLY A 136 11.77 9.27 -4.11
CA GLY A 136 12.93 8.47 -3.77
C GLY A 136 13.64 7.91 -5.01
N LEU A 137 12.90 7.53 -6.05
CA LEU A 137 13.46 7.06 -7.32
C LEU A 137 14.06 8.22 -8.12
N ALA A 138 13.34 9.32 -8.25
CA ALA A 138 13.82 10.52 -8.92
C ALA A 138 15.12 11.05 -8.29
N ALA A 139 15.19 11.09 -6.95
CA ALA A 139 16.38 11.49 -6.21
C ALA A 139 17.60 10.57 -6.44
N ARG A 140 17.37 9.33 -6.89
CA ARG A 140 18.42 8.37 -7.25
C ARG A 140 18.77 8.39 -8.75
N GLY A 141 18.22 9.36 -9.51
CA GLY A 141 18.48 9.53 -10.93
C GLY A 141 17.69 8.58 -11.83
N VAL A 142 16.61 7.97 -11.33
CA VAL A 142 15.69 7.19 -12.16
C VAL A 142 14.78 8.16 -12.91
N GLU A 143 14.87 8.15 -14.23
CA GLU A 143 14.07 9.03 -15.11
C GLU A 143 12.85 8.30 -15.72
N ASP A 144 12.92 6.97 -15.82
CA ASP A 144 11.87 6.14 -16.41
C ASP A 144 11.19 5.27 -15.35
N ILE A 145 9.93 5.61 -15.03
CA ILE A 145 9.07 4.82 -14.15
C ILE A 145 7.97 4.16 -14.98
N VAL A 146 7.88 2.83 -14.89
CA VAL A 146 6.93 2.02 -15.65
C VAL A 146 5.99 1.33 -14.67
N LEU A 147 4.71 1.71 -14.70
CA LEU A 147 3.67 1.05 -13.93
C LEU A 147 2.94 0.04 -14.82
N VAL A 148 3.10 -1.25 -14.52
CA VAL A 148 2.50 -2.34 -15.26
C VAL A 148 1.25 -2.81 -14.51
N ASP A 149 0.09 -2.47 -15.06
CA ASP A 149 -1.19 -2.93 -14.56
C ASP A 149 -1.71 -4.14 -15.37
N GLY A 150 -2.85 -4.68 -14.92
CA GLY A 150 -3.50 -5.81 -15.57
C GLY A 150 -4.78 -5.38 -16.29
N THR A 151 -5.73 -6.30 -16.43
CA THR A 151 -7.10 -5.95 -16.86
C THR A 151 -7.87 -5.32 -15.69
N CYS A 152 -7.52 -4.08 -15.34
CA CYS A 152 -8.11 -3.31 -14.24
C CYS A 152 -9.65 -3.26 -14.31
N ALA A 153 -10.23 -3.28 -15.52
CA ALA A 153 -11.69 -3.38 -15.74
C ALA A 153 -12.35 -4.59 -15.04
N THR A 154 -11.62 -5.68 -14.85
CA THR A 154 -12.10 -6.93 -14.20
C THR A 154 -11.48 -7.15 -12.82
N CYS A 155 -10.80 -6.13 -12.29
CA CYS A 155 -10.05 -6.23 -11.04
C CYS A 155 -10.92 -5.85 -9.83
N LYS A 156 -10.77 -6.60 -8.73
CA LYS A 156 -11.40 -6.28 -7.44
C LYS A 156 -10.90 -4.95 -6.85
N PHE A 157 -9.79 -4.41 -7.34
CA PHE A 157 -9.17 -3.15 -6.93
C PHE A 157 -9.49 -1.96 -7.85
N ARG A 158 -10.42 -2.11 -8.82
CA ARG A 158 -10.65 -1.12 -9.89
C ARG A 158 -10.99 0.29 -9.39
N SER A 159 -11.62 0.42 -8.24
CA SER A 159 -11.97 1.72 -7.66
C SER A 159 -10.75 2.54 -7.26
N ASN A 160 -9.56 1.92 -7.20
CA ASN A 160 -8.33 2.62 -6.86
C ASN A 160 -7.67 3.29 -8.08
N VAL A 161 -8.10 3.00 -9.32
CA VAL A 161 -7.48 3.53 -10.54
C VAL A 161 -7.42 5.07 -10.55
N PRO A 162 -8.48 5.81 -10.20
CA PRO A 162 -8.40 7.28 -10.15
C PRO A 162 -7.36 7.80 -9.14
N GLY A 163 -7.14 7.08 -8.03
CA GLY A 163 -6.12 7.44 -7.05
C GLY A 163 -4.71 7.20 -7.57
N ILE A 164 -4.49 6.10 -8.30
CA ILE A 164 -3.22 5.80 -8.96
C ILE A 164 -2.89 6.91 -9.97
N ASP A 165 -3.86 7.26 -10.83
CA ASP A 165 -3.69 8.30 -11.84
C ASP A 165 -3.38 9.66 -11.19
N ALA A 166 -4.05 9.98 -10.07
CA ALA A 166 -3.83 11.21 -9.33
C ALA A 166 -2.41 11.29 -8.72
N THR A 167 -1.89 10.20 -8.15
CA THR A 167 -0.53 10.14 -7.62
C THR A 167 0.53 10.22 -8.73
N VAL A 168 0.28 9.59 -9.89
CA VAL A 168 1.19 9.73 -11.05
C VAL A 168 1.20 11.16 -11.57
N ALA A 169 0.06 11.85 -11.56
CA ALA A 169 -0.04 13.24 -12.00
C ALA A 169 0.53 14.27 -11.01
N SER A 170 0.73 13.91 -9.74
CA SER A 170 1.27 14.79 -8.70
C SER A 170 2.79 14.71 -8.53
N ALA A 171 3.41 13.64 -9.04
CA ALA A 171 4.85 13.40 -9.00
C ALA A 171 5.60 14.10 -10.16
#